data_AF-A0A922CT55-F1
#
_entry.id   AF-A0A922CT55-F1
#
_cell.length_a   1.000
_cell.length_b   1.000
_cell.length_c   1.000
_cell.angle_alpha   90.00
_cell.angle_beta   90.00
_cell.angle_gamma   90.00
#
_symmetry.space_group_name_H-M   'P 1'
#
loop_
_entity.id
_entity.type
_entity.pdbx_description
1 polymer ?
#
loop_
_entity_poly.entity_id
_entity_poly.type
_entity_poly.pdbx_seq_one_letter_code
_entity_poly.pdbx_strand_id
1 'polypeptide(L)'
;MNTDQTSVLVKMLNEFGISTASSLQPNRSKYFLQYVLIVVDLSCPKIEEFLVEANAQGYFKSPYRWLMINSGKASKILEKLDPLVDSDVVIASEVGYGFLFTEAYKIATNSNIIYNKRCFWTEHNHDEYFTNGNVYTSNSTVITNNKELDSKTNKSKISMKIDKYGVTEDYRKSKVLSTRRSDLKRNPLTMVNMSYAVVKICFEMLNATEKLMFTHTWGYRDKNGNWQGVVDYLIKKEADLERMDVVDYIAMVGSTAVRFVFREPPLAYISNIFTLPFTGTVWMAILICVLGCSHPLQLDGTWADVLILIIGAVLQQGCNLEPRYAAAIYDKKIAPKGKKPNFYTMEEGVERIRQGLFAFHMELNPGYRLIQETYREDEKCDLVEIDYINEIDPWVPGQKRSPFNNLFKINFLKIRESGIQANIHHRLHVPKPRCSGTVSTFSSVGITDMYPAMLATLYGMMLAPAVLLLEITYKKLMIVRQNKKVSTENLYITPFVN
;
A
#
# COMPACT_ATOMS: atom_id res chain seq x y z
N MET A 1 31.80 9.78 -29.88
CA MET A 1 32.30 10.95 -29.13
C MET A 1 33.71 10.65 -28.65
N ASN A 2 34.66 11.56 -28.79
CA ASN A 2 36.03 11.38 -28.32
C ASN A 2 36.05 11.43 -26.78
N THR A 3 36.60 10.41 -26.13
CA THR A 3 36.58 10.21 -24.67
C THR A 3 37.17 11.38 -23.86
N ASP A 4 38.06 12.15 -24.46
CA ASP A 4 38.70 13.32 -23.82
C ASP A 4 37.78 14.53 -23.67
N GLN A 5 36.80 14.72 -24.55
CA GLN A 5 35.86 15.85 -24.39
C GLN A 5 34.83 15.58 -23.30
N THR A 6 34.43 14.32 -23.12
CA THR A 6 33.51 13.90 -22.06
C THR A 6 34.12 14.02 -20.67
N SER A 7 35.43 13.76 -20.51
CA SER A 7 36.10 13.87 -19.21
C SER A 7 36.26 15.32 -18.76
N VAL A 8 36.57 16.23 -19.70
CA VAL A 8 36.66 17.67 -19.44
C VAL A 8 35.30 18.25 -19.03
N LEU A 9 34.22 17.86 -19.72
CA LEU A 9 32.85 18.28 -19.38
C LEU A 9 32.41 17.76 -18.01
N VAL A 10 32.68 16.49 -17.71
CA VAL A 10 32.39 15.86 -16.41
C VAL A 10 33.11 16.60 -15.28
N LYS A 11 34.37 16.98 -15.49
CA LYS A 11 35.16 17.72 -14.50
C LYS A 11 34.56 19.10 -14.21
N MET A 12 34.19 19.85 -15.26
CA MET A 12 33.54 21.15 -15.11
C MET A 12 32.20 21.06 -14.37
N LEU A 13 31.36 20.07 -14.69
CA LEU A 13 30.06 19.89 -14.03
C LEU A 13 30.20 19.54 -12.54
N ASN A 14 31.22 18.75 -12.19
CA ASN A 14 31.50 18.39 -10.81
C ASN A 14 31.99 19.60 -9.99
N GLU A 15 32.72 20.54 -10.60
CA GLU A 15 33.14 21.80 -9.97
C GLU A 15 31.96 22.72 -9.62
N PHE A 16 30.85 22.62 -10.37
CA PHE A 16 29.58 23.29 -10.04
C PHE A 16 28.69 22.49 -9.08
N GLY A 17 29.20 21.41 -8.48
CA GLY A 17 28.47 20.57 -7.52
C GLY A 17 27.44 19.63 -8.15
N ILE A 18 27.48 19.44 -9.47
CA ILE A 18 26.58 18.54 -10.19
C ILE A 18 27.25 17.16 -10.26
N SER A 19 26.71 16.20 -9.52
CA SER A 19 27.19 14.81 -9.55
C SER A 19 26.92 14.17 -10.90
N THR A 20 27.98 13.93 -11.68
CA THR A 20 27.88 13.28 -12.99
C THR A 20 28.16 11.78 -12.90
N ALA A 21 27.37 10.98 -13.61
CA ALA A 21 27.63 9.56 -13.80
C ALA A 21 27.72 9.24 -15.30
N SER A 22 28.76 8.50 -15.68
CA SER A 22 28.90 7.92 -17.02
C SER A 22 28.65 6.41 -16.92
N SER A 23 27.82 5.87 -17.81
CA SER A 23 27.69 4.42 -17.99
C SER A 23 28.37 4.02 -19.29
N LEU A 24 29.43 3.22 -19.20
CA LEU A 24 30.10 2.61 -20.35
C LEU A 24 29.41 1.33 -20.84
N GLN A 25 28.29 0.93 -20.22
CA GLN A 25 27.49 -0.23 -20.63
C GLN A 25 26.20 0.21 -21.34
N PRO A 26 25.89 -0.36 -22.52
CA PRO A 26 24.75 0.05 -23.34
C PRO A 26 23.37 -0.34 -22.75
N ASN A 27 23.29 -0.99 -21.58
CA ASN A 27 22.01 -1.53 -21.11
C ASN A 27 21.76 -1.56 -19.59
N ARG A 28 22.53 -0.85 -18.75
CA ARG A 28 22.13 -0.65 -17.34
C ARG A 28 22.90 0.46 -16.65
N SER A 29 22.19 1.46 -16.12
CA SER A 29 22.73 2.34 -15.08
C SER A 29 22.76 1.61 -13.73
N LYS A 30 23.77 1.88 -12.89
CA LYS A 30 23.76 1.49 -11.47
C LYS A 30 22.61 2.16 -10.69
N TYR A 31 22.07 3.25 -11.23
CA TYR A 31 20.94 4.01 -10.69
C TYR A 31 19.63 3.51 -11.26
N PHE A 32 18.52 3.59 -10.51
CA PHE A 32 17.22 3.27 -11.08
C PHE A 32 16.87 4.26 -12.20
N LEU A 33 16.39 3.73 -13.33
CA LEU A 33 16.11 4.53 -14.53
C LEU A 33 15.07 5.63 -14.29
N GLN A 34 14.12 5.44 -13.37
CA GLN A 34 13.17 6.49 -12.98
C GLN A 34 13.78 7.65 -12.17
N TYR A 35 15.02 7.52 -11.67
CA TYR A 35 15.76 8.62 -11.03
C TYR A 35 16.76 9.28 -11.98
N VAL A 36 16.97 8.71 -13.16
CA VAL A 36 17.76 9.34 -14.20
C VAL A 36 16.88 10.39 -14.90
N LEU A 37 17.41 11.60 -15.04
CA LEU A 37 16.86 12.63 -15.91
C LEU A 37 17.88 12.86 -17.01
N ILE A 38 17.47 12.63 -18.25
CA ILE A 38 18.31 12.88 -19.42
C ILE A 38 18.05 14.31 -19.84
N VAL A 39 19.03 15.18 -19.62
CA VAL A 39 18.96 16.58 -20.01
C VAL A 39 19.66 16.75 -21.35
N VAL A 40 18.97 17.37 -22.31
CA VAL A 40 19.48 17.61 -23.66
C VAL A 40 19.27 19.06 -24.04
N ASP A 41 20.31 19.71 -24.55
CA ASP A 41 20.20 20.99 -25.22
C ASP A 41 19.97 20.78 -26.73
N LEU A 42 18.83 21.27 -27.23
CA LEU A 42 18.46 21.16 -28.64
C LEU A 42 19.26 22.10 -29.56
N SER A 43 20.10 22.97 -29.00
CA SER A 43 21.01 23.86 -29.75
C SER A 43 22.26 23.14 -30.25
N CYS A 44 22.61 22.02 -29.63
CA CYS A 44 23.84 21.29 -29.91
C CYS A 44 23.91 20.75 -31.36
N PRO A 45 25.08 20.84 -32.03
CA PRO A 45 25.24 20.26 -33.36
C PRO A 45 25.09 18.73 -33.31
N LYS A 46 24.45 18.15 -34.33
CA LYS A 46 24.14 16.70 -34.46
C LYS A 46 23.18 16.12 -33.41
N ILE A 47 22.49 16.94 -32.62
CA ILE A 47 21.56 16.43 -31.61
C ILE A 47 20.36 15.69 -32.22
N GLU A 48 19.92 16.11 -33.40
CA GLU A 48 18.81 15.49 -34.11
C GLU A 48 19.08 14.03 -34.48
N GLU A 49 20.29 13.74 -34.99
CA GLU A 49 20.73 12.37 -35.32
C GLU A 49 20.76 11.49 -34.06
N PHE A 50 21.29 12.02 -32.95
CA PHE A 50 21.31 11.33 -31.66
C PHE A 50 19.91 11.00 -31.13
N LEU A 51 18.98 11.95 -31.20
CA LEU A 51 17.62 11.74 -30.69
C LEU A 51 16.83 10.73 -31.53
N VAL A 52 17.02 10.74 -32.86
CA VAL A 52 16.42 9.74 -33.76
C VAL A 52 16.94 8.33 -33.44
N GLU A 53 18.25 8.18 -33.22
CA GLU A 53 18.85 6.91 -32.81
C GLU A 53 18.33 6.46 -31.43
N ALA A 54 18.25 7.38 -30.45
CA ALA A 54 17.69 7.10 -29.14
C ALA A 54 16.21 6.67 -29.20
N ASN A 55 15.43 7.23 -30.14
CA ASN A 55 14.06 6.81 -30.41
C ASN A 55 13.99 5.41 -30.99
N ALA A 56 14.83 5.09 -31.98
CA ALA A 56 14.91 3.74 -32.55
C ALA A 56 15.26 2.69 -31.49
N GLN A 57 16.11 3.04 -30.53
CA GLN A 57 16.49 2.17 -29.40
C GLN A 57 15.46 2.14 -28.26
N GLY A 58 14.34 2.89 -28.37
CA GLY A 58 13.24 2.84 -27.41
C GLY A 58 13.42 3.67 -26.14
N TYR A 59 14.38 4.59 -26.10
CA TYR A 59 14.60 5.46 -24.94
C TYR A 59 13.52 6.54 -24.74
N PHE A 60 12.59 6.67 -25.69
CA PHE A 60 11.40 7.51 -25.56
C PHE A 60 10.20 6.75 -24.96
N LYS A 61 10.41 5.57 -24.38
CA LYS A 61 9.39 4.82 -23.63
C LYS A 61 9.64 4.91 -22.13
N SER A 62 8.63 4.60 -21.32
CA SER A 62 8.82 4.45 -19.87
C SER A 62 9.93 3.42 -19.58
N PRO A 63 10.85 3.64 -18.61
CA PRO A 63 10.82 4.64 -17.53
C PRO A 63 11.71 5.88 -17.72
N TYR A 64 12.24 6.12 -18.92
CA TYR A 64 13.17 7.23 -19.18
C TYR A 64 12.49 8.60 -19.10
N ARG A 65 13.20 9.59 -18.56
CA ARG A 65 12.72 10.97 -18.42
C ARG A 65 13.65 11.92 -19.16
N TRP A 66 13.07 12.78 -19.98
CA TRP A 66 13.80 13.71 -20.83
C TRP A 66 13.43 15.14 -20.49
N LEU A 67 14.44 15.98 -20.29
CA LEU A 67 14.32 17.43 -20.22
C LEU A 67 15.07 18.03 -21.41
N MET A 68 14.31 18.56 -22.37
CA MET A 68 14.83 19.23 -23.55
C MET A 68 14.88 20.74 -23.31
N ILE A 69 16.06 21.32 -23.39
CA ILE A 69 16.31 22.75 -23.18
C ILE A 69 16.38 23.42 -24.55
N ASN A 70 15.85 24.65 -24.62
CA ASN A 70 15.81 25.53 -25.79
C ASN A 70 14.82 25.10 -26.89
N SER A 71 13.73 25.84 -27.04
CA SER A 71 12.55 25.40 -27.80
C SER A 71 12.58 25.70 -29.30
N GLY A 72 13.52 26.54 -29.77
CA GLY A 72 13.48 27.07 -31.15
C GLY A 72 13.50 26.01 -32.26
N LYS A 73 14.01 24.81 -31.99
CA LYS A 73 14.07 23.65 -32.92
C LYS A 73 13.25 22.44 -32.45
N ALA A 74 12.58 22.51 -31.30
CA ALA A 74 11.97 21.36 -30.64
C ALA A 74 10.83 20.72 -31.46
N SER A 75 9.96 21.53 -32.07
CA SER A 75 8.80 21.05 -32.84
C SER A 75 9.22 20.15 -34.01
N LYS A 76 10.17 20.61 -34.83
CA LYS A 76 10.67 19.87 -36.01
C LYS A 76 11.35 18.55 -35.65
N ILE A 77 12.10 18.53 -34.54
CA ILE A 77 12.80 17.33 -34.08
C ILE A 77 11.78 16.33 -33.51
N LEU A 78 10.85 16.78 -32.68
CA LEU A 78 9.84 15.91 -32.06
C LEU A 78 8.92 15.21 -33.07
N GLU A 79 8.69 15.81 -34.25
CA GLU A 79 7.90 15.18 -35.32
C GLU A 79 8.52 13.85 -35.77
N LYS A 80 9.86 13.77 -35.77
CA LYS A 80 10.65 12.60 -36.15
C LYS A 80 10.81 11.57 -35.03
N LEU A 81 10.35 11.88 -33.83
CA LEU A 81 10.44 11.02 -32.65
C LEU A 81 9.06 10.42 -32.35
N ASP A 82 9.04 9.33 -31.58
CA ASP A 82 7.80 8.68 -31.14
C ASP A 82 7.64 8.74 -29.61
N PRO A 83 7.50 9.94 -29.01
CA PRO A 83 7.23 10.07 -27.59
C PRO A 83 5.78 9.67 -27.31
N LEU A 84 5.51 8.37 -27.15
CA LEU A 84 4.16 7.84 -26.93
C LEU A 84 3.60 8.25 -25.55
N VAL A 85 2.35 7.90 -25.27
CA VAL A 85 1.61 8.37 -24.08
C VAL A 85 2.27 7.98 -22.74
N ASP A 86 3.09 6.93 -22.72
CA ASP A 86 3.84 6.47 -21.54
C ASP A 86 5.18 7.19 -21.32
N SER A 87 5.65 7.93 -22.33
CA SER A 87 6.91 8.72 -22.31
C SER A 87 6.82 9.95 -21.41
N ASP A 88 7.95 10.34 -20.79
CA ASP A 88 8.07 11.57 -19.99
C ASP A 88 9.08 12.52 -20.66
N VAL A 89 8.60 13.24 -21.69
CA VAL A 89 9.36 14.24 -22.43
C VAL A 89 8.84 15.64 -22.09
N VAL A 90 9.72 16.47 -21.52
CA VAL A 90 9.43 17.84 -21.10
C VAL A 90 10.37 18.80 -21.83
N ILE A 91 9.82 19.87 -22.36
CA ILE A 91 10.54 20.95 -23.03
C ILE A 91 10.55 22.16 -22.10
N ALA A 92 11.73 22.68 -21.79
CA ALA A 92 11.91 23.95 -21.09
C ALA A 92 12.10 25.07 -22.14
N SER A 93 11.15 25.99 -22.20
CA SER A 93 11.21 27.18 -23.04
C SER A 93 11.28 28.43 -22.19
N GLU A 94 12.21 29.32 -22.51
CA GLU A 94 12.28 30.65 -21.90
C GLU A 94 11.08 31.50 -22.35
N VAL A 95 10.33 32.04 -21.39
CA VAL A 95 9.17 32.88 -21.63
C VAL A 95 9.18 34.03 -20.63
N GLY A 96 9.56 35.23 -21.10
CA GLY A 96 9.59 36.43 -20.27
C GLY A 96 10.68 36.38 -19.20
N TYR A 97 10.26 36.26 -17.95
CA TYR A 97 11.12 36.28 -16.75
C TYR A 97 11.33 34.89 -16.12
N GLY A 98 11.00 33.82 -16.85
CA GLY A 98 11.08 32.47 -16.33
C GLY A 98 11.08 31.39 -17.42
N PHE A 99 10.98 30.14 -16.98
CA PHE A 99 10.99 28.97 -17.84
C PHE A 99 9.64 28.26 -17.78
N LEU A 100 8.99 28.13 -18.93
CA LEU A 100 7.80 27.32 -19.10
C LEU A 100 8.19 25.88 -19.46
N PHE A 101 7.77 24.93 -18.62
CA PHE A 101 7.94 23.51 -18.87
C PHE A 101 6.68 22.95 -19.52
N THR A 102 6.84 22.41 -20.73
CA THR A 102 5.76 21.87 -21.55
C THR A 102 6.02 20.39 -21.84
N GLU A 103 5.08 19.53 -21.48
CA GLU A 103 5.10 18.12 -21.84
C GLU A 103 4.70 17.91 -23.29
N ALA A 104 5.44 17.06 -24.02
CA ALA A 104 5.15 16.71 -25.41
C ALA A 104 4.96 15.19 -25.57
N TYR A 105 3.97 14.77 -26.36
CA TYR A 105 3.70 13.35 -26.63
C TYR A 105 2.83 13.13 -27.87
N LYS A 106 2.78 11.88 -28.33
CA LYS A 106 1.92 11.36 -29.40
C LYS A 106 0.97 10.28 -28.84
N ILE A 107 -0.23 10.17 -29.41
CA ILE A 107 -1.19 9.09 -29.08
C ILE A 107 -0.77 7.79 -29.78
N ALA A 108 -0.31 7.90 -31.03
CA ALA A 108 0.24 6.84 -31.85
C ALA A 108 1.41 7.41 -32.68
N THR A 109 2.28 6.55 -33.22
CA THR A 109 3.45 6.95 -34.02
C THR A 109 3.13 7.96 -35.13
N ASN A 110 1.97 7.78 -35.78
CA ASN A 110 1.51 8.60 -36.90
C ASN A 110 0.59 9.77 -36.49
N SER A 111 0.45 10.05 -35.18
CA SER A 111 -0.39 11.13 -34.68
C SER A 111 0.39 12.42 -34.47
N ASN A 112 -0.31 13.54 -34.53
CA ASN A 112 0.26 14.85 -34.21
C ASN A 112 0.71 14.91 -32.74
N ILE A 113 1.74 15.70 -32.47
CA ILE A 113 2.23 15.93 -31.12
C ILE A 113 1.25 16.82 -30.37
N ILE A 114 0.98 16.45 -29.12
CA ILE A 114 0.15 17.17 -28.19
C ILE A 114 1.06 17.79 -27.13
N TYR A 115 0.82 19.06 -26.83
CA TYR A 115 1.58 19.85 -25.86
C TYR A 115 0.71 20.23 -24.66
N ASN A 116 1.20 19.95 -23.44
CA ASN A 116 0.51 20.31 -22.20
C ASN A 116 1.44 21.10 -21.28
N LYS A 117 0.95 22.19 -20.68
CA LYS A 117 1.71 22.94 -19.67
C LYS A 117 1.89 22.08 -18.41
N ARG A 118 3.13 21.91 -17.96
CA ARG A 118 3.48 21.15 -16.76
C ARG A 118 3.65 22.07 -15.56
N CYS A 119 4.61 22.98 -15.65
CA CYS A 119 4.86 23.98 -14.64
C CYS A 119 5.50 25.24 -15.25
N PHE A 120 5.41 26.34 -14.52
CA PHE A 120 6.16 27.56 -14.80
C PHE A 120 7.15 27.77 -13.64
N TRP A 121 8.41 27.99 -13.96
CA TRP A 121 9.45 28.26 -12.98
C TRP A 121 9.97 29.68 -13.16
N THR A 122 10.17 30.37 -12.04
CA THR A 122 10.72 31.73 -12.01
C THR A 122 11.88 31.79 -11.04
N GLU A 123 12.92 32.52 -11.41
CA GLU A 123 14.06 32.77 -10.54
C GLU A 123 13.64 33.57 -9.30
N HIS A 124 14.30 33.33 -8.18
CA HIS A 124 14.08 34.08 -6.95
C HIS A 124 14.71 35.48 -7.07
N ASN A 125 13.92 36.55 -6.93
CA ASN A 125 14.47 37.91 -6.88
C ASN A 125 15.26 38.09 -5.57
N HIS A 126 16.47 38.66 -5.66
CA HIS A 126 17.38 38.87 -4.53
C HIS A 126 16.79 39.73 -3.37
N ASP A 127 15.65 40.40 -3.58
CA ASP A 127 15.00 41.28 -2.60
C ASP A 127 13.96 40.59 -1.68
N GLU A 128 13.72 39.29 -1.83
CA GLU A 128 12.75 38.53 -1.04
C GLU A 128 13.42 37.62 0.00
N TYR A 129 13.18 37.86 1.29
CA TYR A 129 13.75 37.06 2.40
C TYR A 129 12.76 36.02 2.94
N PHE A 130 13.26 34.81 3.17
CA PHE A 130 12.50 33.67 3.71
C PHE A 130 12.50 33.67 5.24
N THR A 131 11.32 33.76 5.87
CA THR A 131 11.17 33.42 7.30
C THR A 131 9.96 32.52 7.50
N ASN A 132 10.15 31.40 8.20
CA ASN A 132 9.10 30.46 8.63
C ASN A 132 8.03 30.12 7.57
N GLY A 133 8.45 29.81 6.34
CA GLY A 133 7.56 29.33 5.29
C GLY A 133 6.66 30.38 4.63
N ASN A 134 6.87 31.67 4.91
CA ASN A 134 6.20 32.78 4.23
C ASN A 134 7.20 33.64 3.45
N VAL A 135 6.79 34.10 2.26
CA VAL A 135 7.56 35.01 1.40
C VAL A 135 7.01 36.43 1.54
N TYR A 136 7.91 37.39 1.77
CA TYR A 136 7.60 38.82 1.85
C TYR A 136 8.23 39.56 0.66
N THR A 137 7.41 40.16 -0.19
CA THR A 137 7.83 41.16 -1.17
C THR A 137 7.99 42.53 -0.52
N SER A 138 8.90 43.37 -1.03
CA SER A 138 9.12 44.76 -0.58
C SER A 138 7.87 45.66 -0.61
N ASN A 139 6.79 45.20 -1.28
CA ASN A 139 5.45 45.77 -1.24
C ASN A 139 4.42 44.75 -0.72
N SER A 140 4.53 44.36 0.56
CA SER A 140 3.46 43.89 1.46
C SER A 140 2.46 42.80 1.00
N THR A 141 2.72 41.96 -0.01
CA THR A 141 1.83 40.84 -0.35
C THR A 141 2.33 39.53 0.25
N VAL A 142 1.65 39.04 1.29
CA VAL A 142 1.91 37.72 1.90
C VAL A 142 1.41 36.63 0.96
N ILE A 143 2.31 35.84 0.37
CA ILE A 143 1.95 34.57 -0.28
C ILE A 143 1.87 33.51 0.82
N THR A 144 0.65 33.15 1.22
CA THR A 144 0.40 32.17 2.28
C THR A 144 0.55 30.75 1.75
N ASN A 145 1.40 29.94 2.37
CA ASN A 145 1.42 28.50 2.19
C ASN A 145 0.20 27.86 2.88
N ASN A 146 -0.56 27.08 2.12
CA ASN A 146 -1.63 26.16 2.52
C ASN A 146 -2.82 26.73 3.34
N LYS A 147 -3.98 26.82 2.69
CA LYS A 147 -5.27 26.48 3.34
C LYS A 147 -6.10 25.56 2.45
N GLU A 148 -6.33 24.35 2.94
CA GLU A 148 -7.58 23.64 2.68
C GLU A 148 -8.74 24.53 3.16
N LEU A 149 -9.70 24.80 2.28
CA LEU A 149 -11.16 24.71 2.46
C LEU A 149 -11.84 25.51 1.33
N ASP A 150 -12.48 24.86 0.37
CA ASP A 150 -13.94 24.74 0.36
C ASP A 150 -14.43 24.04 -0.91
N SER A 151 -15.46 23.25 -0.70
CA SER A 151 -16.37 22.70 -1.68
C SER A 151 -16.97 23.82 -2.57
N LYS A 152 -17.16 23.53 -3.87
CA LYS A 152 -18.06 24.24 -4.82
C LYS A 152 -17.51 25.30 -5.79
N THR A 153 -16.20 25.48 -5.97
CA THR A 153 -15.74 26.25 -7.16
C THR A 153 -14.73 25.46 -8.00
N ASN A 154 -15.10 25.21 -9.26
CA ASN A 154 -14.26 24.67 -10.34
C ASN A 154 -13.12 25.67 -10.70
N LYS A 155 -12.24 26.00 -9.76
CA LYS A 155 -10.96 26.66 -10.05
C LYS A 155 -9.86 25.63 -9.87
N SER A 156 -9.07 25.41 -10.92
CA SER A 156 -7.88 24.56 -10.90
C SER A 156 -6.95 25.04 -9.78
N LYS A 157 -6.77 24.21 -8.75
CA LYS A 157 -5.84 24.46 -7.64
C LYS A 157 -4.42 24.41 -8.20
N ILE A 158 -3.79 25.57 -8.41
CA ILE A 158 -2.38 25.67 -8.78
C ILE A 158 -1.57 25.44 -7.51
N SER A 159 -0.72 24.42 -7.49
CA SER A 159 0.18 24.18 -6.35
C SER A 159 1.50 24.90 -6.58
N MET A 160 1.79 25.90 -5.76
CA MET A 160 3.07 26.60 -5.76
C MET A 160 4.06 25.87 -4.85
N LYS A 161 5.24 25.55 -5.36
CA LYS A 161 6.36 25.01 -4.59
C LYS A 161 7.51 26.02 -4.66
N ILE A 162 7.96 26.46 -3.49
CA ILE A 162 9.04 27.44 -3.38
C ILE A 162 10.28 26.69 -2.89
N ASP A 163 11.34 26.72 -3.70
CA ASP A 163 12.64 26.12 -3.39
C ASP A 163 13.71 27.24 -3.30
N LYS A 164 14.89 26.91 -2.77
CA LYS A 164 16.01 27.86 -2.59
C LYS A 164 16.39 28.66 -3.84
N TYR A 165 16.12 28.11 -5.02
CA TYR A 165 16.55 28.66 -6.31
C TYR A 165 15.45 29.40 -7.07
N GLY A 166 14.18 29.28 -6.64
CA GLY A 166 13.07 29.87 -7.37
C GLY A 166 11.71 29.30 -7.00
N VAL A 167 10.67 29.86 -7.61
CA VAL A 167 9.27 29.47 -7.41
C VAL A 167 8.82 28.61 -8.59
N THR A 168 8.17 27.48 -8.29
CA THR A 168 7.54 26.60 -9.29
C THR A 168 6.03 26.64 -9.13
N GLU A 169 5.34 27.13 -10.14
CA GLU A 169 3.89 26.98 -10.30
C GLU A 169 3.58 25.66 -11.02
N ASP A 170 3.12 24.66 -10.27
CA ASP A 170 2.76 23.36 -10.85
C ASP A 170 1.29 23.36 -11.29
N TYR A 171 1.07 23.17 -12.60
CA TYR A 171 -0.26 23.14 -13.22
C TYR A 171 -0.84 21.72 -13.29
N ARG A 172 -0.12 20.70 -12.82
CA ARG A 172 -0.62 19.32 -12.80
C ARG A 172 -1.72 19.14 -11.76
N LYS A 173 -2.77 18.43 -12.15
CA LYS A 173 -3.87 18.05 -11.25
C LYS A 173 -3.50 16.93 -10.27
N SER A 174 -2.47 16.13 -10.59
CA SER A 174 -2.00 15.02 -9.77
C SER A 174 -0.48 15.06 -9.60
N LYS A 175 0.02 14.46 -8.51
CA LYS A 175 1.45 14.37 -8.20
C LYS A 175 2.20 13.31 -9.02
N VAL A 176 1.46 12.49 -9.76
CA VAL A 176 2.03 11.52 -10.70
C VAL A 176 2.75 12.27 -11.82
N LEU A 177 3.85 11.68 -12.31
CA LEU A 177 4.74 12.25 -13.33
C LEU A 177 4.03 12.71 -14.62
N SER A 178 2.75 12.38 -14.87
CA SER A 178 1.89 13.07 -15.83
C SER A 178 0.40 12.76 -15.62
N THR A 179 -0.50 13.68 -15.99
CA THR A 179 -1.97 13.46 -16.07
C THR A 179 -2.34 12.35 -17.07
N ARG A 180 -1.44 12.02 -18.00
CA ARG A 180 -1.63 10.98 -19.02
C ARG A 180 -1.49 9.57 -18.44
N ARG A 181 -0.58 9.38 -17.49
CA ARG A 181 -0.51 8.16 -16.67
C ARG A 181 -1.70 8.04 -15.71
N SER A 182 -2.39 9.15 -15.39
CA SER A 182 -3.70 9.08 -14.72
C SER A 182 -4.84 8.64 -15.66
N ASP A 183 -4.83 9.04 -16.94
CA ASP A 183 -5.91 8.73 -17.89
C ASP A 183 -5.78 7.36 -18.60
N LEU A 184 -4.58 6.81 -18.85
CA LEU A 184 -4.42 5.45 -19.39
C LEU A 184 -4.94 4.35 -18.45
N LYS A 185 -5.05 4.68 -17.17
CA LYS A 185 -5.50 3.82 -16.07
C LYS A 185 -6.77 4.41 -15.40
N ARG A 186 -7.52 5.28 -16.10
CA ARG A 186 -8.63 6.09 -15.55
C ARG A 186 -9.74 5.28 -14.88
N ASN A 187 -9.91 4.04 -15.35
CA ASN A 187 -10.88 3.11 -14.81
C ASN A 187 -10.12 1.97 -14.14
N PRO A 188 -9.84 2.02 -12.82
CA PRO A 188 -9.32 0.86 -12.13
C PRO A 188 -10.31 -0.31 -12.28
N LEU A 189 -9.79 -1.54 -12.16
CA LEU A 189 -10.62 -2.73 -12.00
C LEU A 189 -11.52 -2.56 -10.76
N THR A 190 -12.73 -2.05 -10.95
CA THR A 190 -13.79 -2.09 -9.96
C THR A 190 -14.74 -3.20 -10.37
N MET A 191 -15.46 -3.76 -9.40
CA MET A 191 -16.54 -4.71 -9.67
C MET A 191 -17.49 -4.20 -10.78
N VAL A 192 -17.82 -2.90 -10.77
CA VAL A 192 -18.71 -2.26 -11.75
C VAL A 192 -18.07 -2.17 -13.14
N ASN A 193 -16.85 -1.64 -13.26
CA ASN A 193 -16.19 -1.43 -14.55
C ASN A 193 -15.94 -2.77 -15.25
N MET A 194 -15.53 -3.78 -14.48
CA MET A 194 -15.31 -5.12 -14.98
C MET A 194 -16.63 -5.71 -15.49
N SER A 195 -17.67 -5.69 -14.65
CA SER A 195 -18.98 -6.24 -15.00
C SER A 195 -19.52 -5.59 -16.28
N TYR A 196 -19.41 -4.27 -16.40
CA TYR A 196 -19.85 -3.54 -17.58
C TYR A 196 -19.06 -3.94 -18.84
N ALA A 197 -17.73 -4.04 -18.76
CA ALA A 197 -16.90 -4.40 -19.90
C ALA A 197 -17.26 -5.79 -20.46
N VAL A 198 -17.49 -6.77 -19.58
CA VAL A 198 -17.84 -8.14 -19.97
C VAL A 198 -19.30 -8.24 -20.44
N VAL A 199 -20.22 -7.53 -19.80
CA VAL A 199 -21.63 -7.46 -20.22
C VAL A 199 -21.76 -6.82 -21.60
N LYS A 200 -21.03 -5.73 -21.87
CA LYS A 200 -21.09 -5.04 -23.17
C LYS A 200 -20.72 -5.96 -24.33
N ILE A 201 -19.65 -6.73 -24.18
CA ILE A 201 -19.23 -7.72 -25.18
C ILE A 201 -20.32 -8.77 -25.38
N CYS A 202 -20.97 -9.20 -24.30
CA CYS A 202 -22.09 -10.14 -24.38
C CYS A 202 -23.29 -9.56 -25.16
N PHE A 203 -23.62 -8.28 -24.98
CA PHE A 203 -24.65 -7.60 -25.77
C PHE A 203 -24.28 -7.53 -27.26
N GLU A 204 -23.03 -7.23 -27.59
CA GLU A 204 -22.51 -7.22 -28.96
C GLU A 204 -22.60 -8.63 -29.60
N MET A 205 -22.23 -9.68 -28.87
CA MET A 205 -22.34 -11.07 -29.33
C MET A 205 -23.79 -11.52 -29.58
N LEU A 206 -24.74 -10.93 -28.83
CA LEU A 206 -26.17 -11.20 -28.96
C LEU A 206 -26.89 -10.28 -29.95
N ASN A 207 -26.18 -9.30 -30.53
CA ASN A 207 -26.77 -8.24 -31.34
C ASN A 207 -27.97 -7.56 -30.65
N ALA A 208 -27.84 -7.29 -29.35
CA ALA A 208 -28.87 -6.71 -28.51
C ALA A 208 -28.61 -5.22 -28.27
N THR A 209 -29.67 -4.43 -28.14
CA THR A 209 -29.57 -3.00 -27.83
C THR A 209 -29.47 -2.76 -26.32
N GLU A 210 -28.50 -1.93 -25.90
CA GLU A 210 -28.30 -1.60 -24.48
C GLU A 210 -29.07 -0.35 -24.06
N LYS A 211 -29.60 -0.35 -22.82
CA LYS A 211 -30.14 0.85 -22.17
C LYS A 211 -29.50 0.98 -20.78
N LEU A 212 -28.70 2.02 -20.61
CA LEU A 212 -27.99 2.27 -19.35
C LEU A 212 -28.92 2.91 -18.32
N MET A 213 -28.92 2.35 -17.10
CA MET A 213 -29.62 2.88 -15.94
C MET A 213 -28.64 2.95 -14.76
N PHE A 214 -28.68 4.05 -14.01
CA PHE A 214 -27.73 4.30 -12.92
C PHE A 214 -28.46 4.37 -11.58
N THR A 215 -27.84 3.82 -10.55
CA THR A 215 -28.33 3.88 -9.17
C THR A 215 -27.17 4.01 -8.20
N HIS A 216 -27.43 4.63 -7.05
CA HIS A 216 -26.41 4.92 -6.05
C HIS A 216 -26.24 3.81 -5.00
N THR A 217 -27.07 2.77 -5.02
CA THR A 217 -27.03 1.70 -4.02
C THR A 217 -27.12 0.32 -4.67
N TRP A 218 -26.47 -0.68 -4.06
CA TRP A 218 -26.47 -2.04 -4.57
C TRP A 218 -27.80 -2.76 -4.36
N GLY A 219 -28.42 -2.62 -3.19
CA GLY A 219 -29.46 -3.57 -2.81
C GLY A 219 -29.61 -3.82 -1.33
N TYR A 220 -29.76 -2.79 -0.49
CA TYR A 220 -29.96 -3.02 0.95
C TYR A 220 -31.45 -3.03 1.30
N ARG A 221 -31.83 -3.66 2.42
CA ARG A 221 -33.18 -3.53 2.94
C ARG A 221 -33.30 -2.26 3.77
N ASP A 222 -34.36 -1.51 3.53
CA ASP A 222 -34.77 -0.45 4.44
C ASP A 222 -35.41 -1.05 5.70
N LYS A 223 -35.61 -0.24 6.75
CA LYS A 223 -36.26 -0.62 8.01
C LYS A 223 -37.67 -1.20 7.79
N ASN A 224 -38.31 -0.82 6.68
CA ASN A 224 -39.65 -1.27 6.29
C ASN A 224 -39.63 -2.58 5.47
N GLY A 225 -38.46 -3.21 5.28
CA GLY A 225 -38.32 -4.47 4.54
C GLY A 225 -38.12 -4.32 3.03
N ASN A 226 -38.42 -3.15 2.46
CA ASN A 226 -38.28 -2.87 1.03
C ASN A 226 -36.81 -2.86 0.58
N TRP A 227 -36.55 -3.35 -0.64
CA TRP A 227 -35.24 -3.29 -1.27
C TRP A 227 -35.00 -1.94 -1.96
N GLN A 228 -33.74 -1.51 -2.03
CA GLN A 228 -33.32 -0.33 -2.80
C GLN A 228 -32.32 -0.70 -3.90
N GLY A 229 -31.97 0.21 -4.81
CA GLY A 229 -30.81 0.05 -5.67
C GLY A 229 -30.95 -0.95 -6.82
N VAL A 230 -29.83 -1.58 -7.21
CA VAL A 230 -29.79 -2.57 -8.32
C VAL A 230 -30.73 -3.74 -8.03
N VAL A 231 -30.73 -4.23 -6.80
CA VAL A 231 -31.61 -5.33 -6.38
C VAL A 231 -33.08 -4.91 -6.48
N ASP A 232 -33.47 -3.68 -6.11
CA ASP A 232 -34.84 -3.20 -6.28
C ASP A 232 -35.29 -3.24 -7.75
N TYR A 233 -34.44 -2.83 -8.70
CA TYR A 233 -34.76 -2.93 -10.13
C TYR A 233 -34.90 -4.37 -10.65
N LEU A 234 -34.25 -5.34 -9.98
CA LEU A 234 -34.33 -6.76 -10.32
C LEU A 234 -35.49 -7.47 -9.63
N ILE A 235 -35.81 -7.06 -8.39
CA ILE A 235 -36.86 -7.58 -7.50
C ILE A 235 -38.23 -7.05 -7.86
N LYS A 236 -38.30 -5.78 -8.24
CA LYS A 236 -39.52 -5.18 -8.78
C LYS A 236 -39.85 -5.74 -10.15
N LYS A 237 -40.10 -7.03 -10.26
CA LYS A 237 -41.40 -7.29 -10.86
C LYS A 237 -42.53 -7.26 -9.83
N GLU A 238 -42.22 -6.85 -8.58
CA GLU A 238 -43.01 -6.79 -7.32
C GLU A 238 -42.99 -8.13 -6.53
N ALA A 239 -41.96 -8.44 -5.69
CA ALA A 239 -42.02 -9.19 -4.39
C ALA A 239 -40.71 -9.93 -3.94
N ASP A 240 -40.72 -10.53 -2.73
CA ASP A 240 -39.73 -10.43 -1.62
C ASP A 240 -38.86 -11.69 -1.24
N LEU A 241 -37.77 -11.43 -0.48
CA LEU A 241 -36.92 -12.32 0.39
C LEU A 241 -35.59 -13.04 -0.05
N GLU A 242 -34.44 -12.46 0.40
CA GLU A 242 -33.00 -12.87 0.48
C GLU A 242 -32.11 -13.00 -0.79
N ARG A 243 -30.95 -12.31 -0.80
CA ARG A 243 -30.11 -11.98 -1.98
C ARG A 243 -29.63 -13.16 -2.85
N MET A 244 -29.55 -14.38 -2.32
CA MET A 244 -29.09 -15.56 -3.08
C MET A 244 -30.23 -16.19 -3.88
N ASP A 245 -31.45 -16.12 -3.35
CA ASP A 245 -32.61 -16.76 -3.95
C ASP A 245 -33.44 -15.80 -4.79
N VAL A 246 -33.20 -14.50 -4.74
CA VAL A 246 -34.07 -13.50 -5.38
C VAL A 246 -33.59 -13.05 -6.76
N VAL A 247 -32.30 -13.17 -7.03
CA VAL A 247 -31.71 -12.88 -8.33
C VAL A 247 -30.92 -14.09 -8.78
N ASP A 248 -30.98 -14.41 -10.06
CA ASP A 248 -30.19 -15.51 -10.60
C ASP A 248 -28.79 -14.98 -10.91
N TYR A 249 -27.76 -15.47 -10.22
CA TYR A 249 -26.39 -15.12 -10.59
C TYR A 249 -26.00 -15.85 -11.88
N ILE A 250 -25.70 -15.08 -12.92
CA ILE A 250 -25.49 -15.61 -14.27
C ILE A 250 -24.05 -16.07 -14.44
N ALA A 251 -23.09 -15.21 -14.18
CA ALA A 251 -21.67 -15.50 -14.38
C ALA A 251 -20.78 -14.71 -13.42
N MET A 252 -19.69 -15.34 -13.00
CA MET A 252 -18.56 -14.67 -12.37
C MET A 252 -17.79 -13.90 -13.42
N VAL A 253 -17.62 -12.60 -13.21
CA VAL A 253 -17.01 -11.74 -14.21
C VAL A 253 -15.54 -11.43 -13.85
N GLY A 254 -15.15 -11.44 -12.58
CA GLY A 254 -13.74 -11.33 -12.21
C GLY A 254 -13.53 -11.62 -10.73
N SER A 255 -12.27 -11.56 -10.27
CA SER A 255 -11.91 -11.58 -8.84
C SER A 255 -11.43 -10.20 -8.40
N THR A 256 -11.92 -9.78 -7.23
CA THR A 256 -11.51 -8.55 -6.55
C THR A 256 -11.26 -8.82 -5.07
N ALA A 257 -10.13 -8.36 -4.54
CA ALA A 257 -9.82 -8.52 -3.13
C ALA A 257 -10.25 -7.29 -2.31
N VAL A 258 -10.76 -7.53 -1.11
CA VAL A 258 -11.06 -6.49 -0.12
C VAL A 258 -10.25 -6.81 1.13
N ARG A 259 -9.40 -5.87 1.56
CA ARG A 259 -8.47 -6.07 2.68
C ARG A 259 -8.46 -4.86 3.59
N PHE A 260 -7.99 -5.04 4.81
CA PHE A 260 -7.53 -3.91 5.61
C PHE A 260 -6.19 -3.45 5.08
N VAL A 261 -6.09 -2.19 4.70
CA VAL A 261 -4.84 -1.53 4.32
C VAL A 261 -4.51 -0.48 5.37
N PHE A 262 -3.27 -0.47 5.84
CA PHE A 262 -2.77 0.52 6.79
C PHE A 262 -1.31 0.81 6.54
N ARG A 263 -0.81 1.86 7.18
CA ARG A 263 0.60 2.22 7.16
C ARG A 263 1.27 1.75 8.45
N GLU A 264 2.36 1.01 8.35
CA GLU A 264 3.19 0.65 9.49
C GLU A 264 3.68 1.94 10.16
N PRO A 265 3.46 2.12 11.48
CA PRO A 265 4.02 3.27 12.17
C PRO A 265 5.56 3.15 12.15
N PRO A 266 6.31 4.23 11.91
CA PRO A 266 7.76 4.18 12.06
C PRO A 266 8.06 3.72 13.49
N LEU A 267 8.75 2.59 13.63
CA LEU A 267 9.15 2.04 14.92
C LEU A 267 9.81 3.16 15.71
N ALA A 268 9.11 3.62 16.76
CA ALA A 268 9.72 4.53 17.69
C ALA A 268 10.94 3.81 18.28
N TYR A 269 12.06 4.52 18.32
CA TYR A 269 13.35 4.13 18.88
C TYR A 269 13.21 3.95 20.41
N ILE A 270 12.35 3.03 20.85
CA ILE A 270 12.02 2.82 22.26
C ILE A 270 12.73 1.54 22.69
N SER A 271 13.68 1.69 23.62
CA SER A 271 14.24 0.57 24.35
C SER A 271 13.12 -0.09 25.16
N ASN A 272 12.94 -1.41 24.99
CA ASN A 272 11.93 -2.29 25.62
C ASN A 272 10.67 -2.64 24.79
N ILE A 273 10.84 -2.95 23.50
CA ILE A 273 9.79 -3.53 22.65
C ILE A 273 9.04 -4.71 23.31
N PHE A 274 9.72 -5.51 24.13
CA PHE A 274 9.17 -6.73 24.73
C PHE A 274 8.26 -6.52 25.96
N THR A 275 8.44 -5.42 26.71
CA THR A 275 7.61 -5.13 27.91
C THR A 275 6.63 -3.97 27.70
N LEU A 276 6.78 -3.23 26.60
CA LEU A 276 5.90 -2.13 26.20
C LEU A 276 4.41 -2.49 26.02
N PRO A 277 4.01 -3.65 25.45
CA PRO A 277 2.60 -3.89 25.15
C PRO A 277 1.71 -4.06 26.41
N PHE A 278 2.29 -4.30 27.58
CA PHE A 278 1.56 -4.54 28.83
C PHE A 278 2.10 -3.71 29.99
N THR A 279 1.20 -3.04 30.71
CA THR A 279 1.55 -2.31 31.93
C THR A 279 1.91 -3.28 33.06
N GLY A 280 2.67 -2.82 34.07
CA GLY A 280 3.07 -3.64 35.22
C GLY A 280 1.89 -4.28 35.95
N THR A 281 0.73 -3.63 35.96
CA THR A 281 -0.51 -4.18 36.53
C THR A 281 -1.02 -5.41 35.77
N VAL A 282 -0.88 -5.44 34.45
CA VAL A 282 -1.28 -6.59 33.62
C VAL A 282 -0.34 -7.76 33.87
N TRP A 283 0.96 -7.52 34.00
CA TRP A 283 1.93 -8.55 34.37
C TRP A 283 1.62 -9.19 35.73
N MET A 284 1.28 -8.37 36.72
CA MET A 284 0.85 -8.86 38.04
C MET A 284 -0.44 -9.67 37.96
N ALA A 285 -1.42 -9.23 37.16
CA ALA A 285 -2.68 -9.97 36.97
C ALA A 285 -2.44 -11.33 36.30
N ILE A 286 -1.58 -11.40 35.29
CA ILE A 286 -1.20 -12.67 34.63
C ILE A 286 -0.55 -13.61 35.64
N LEU A 287 0.39 -13.12 36.45
CA LEU A 287 1.04 -13.92 37.50
C LEU A 287 0.01 -14.50 38.49
N ILE A 288 -0.92 -13.67 38.96
CA ILE A 288 -1.98 -14.07 39.90
C ILE A 288 -2.88 -15.12 39.25
N CYS A 289 -3.27 -14.95 37.99
CA CYS A 289 -4.10 -15.92 37.27
C CYS A 289 -3.38 -17.26 37.08
N VAL A 290 -2.10 -17.26 36.69
CA VAL A 290 -1.32 -18.49 36.51
C VAL A 290 -1.17 -19.24 37.83
N LEU A 291 -0.85 -18.53 38.92
CA LEU A 291 -0.74 -19.14 40.25
C LEU A 291 -2.10 -19.62 40.79
N GLY A 292 -3.17 -18.85 40.58
CA GLY A 292 -4.53 -19.22 40.98
C GLY A 292 -5.04 -20.46 40.25
N CYS A 293 -4.80 -20.57 38.94
CA CYS A 293 -5.16 -21.75 38.15
C CYS A 293 -4.29 -22.98 38.44
N SER A 294 -3.12 -22.82 39.06
CA SER A 294 -2.24 -23.92 39.46
C SER A 294 -2.64 -24.59 40.79
N HIS A 295 -3.64 -24.04 41.51
CA HIS A 295 -4.16 -24.70 42.70
C HIS A 295 -4.85 -26.03 42.34
N PRO A 296 -4.57 -27.11 43.10
CA PRO A 296 -4.95 -28.50 42.74
C PRO A 296 -6.44 -28.81 42.88
N LEU A 297 -7.33 -27.82 42.79
CA LEU A 297 -8.77 -28.02 42.98
C LEU A 297 -9.48 -28.65 41.77
N GLN A 298 -8.80 -28.86 40.64
CA GLN A 298 -9.47 -29.16 39.36
C GLN A 298 -8.85 -30.25 38.48
N LEU A 299 -7.64 -30.77 38.76
CA LEU A 299 -7.03 -31.84 37.97
C LEU A 299 -6.26 -32.84 38.85
N ASP A 300 -6.43 -34.14 38.58
CA ASP A 300 -5.61 -35.21 39.18
C ASP A 300 -4.17 -35.12 38.62
N GLY A 301 -3.28 -34.47 39.37
CA GLY A 301 -1.86 -34.29 39.01
C GLY A 301 -1.09 -33.51 40.09
N THR A 302 0.24 -33.49 40.01
CA THR A 302 1.02 -32.62 40.92
C THR A 302 0.85 -31.15 40.51
N TRP A 303 0.91 -30.21 41.46
CA TRP A 303 0.77 -28.77 41.16
C TRP A 303 1.81 -28.28 40.13
N ALA A 304 2.96 -28.95 40.04
CA ALA A 304 4.01 -28.66 39.07
C ALA A 304 3.61 -29.03 37.63
N ASP A 305 2.95 -30.19 37.44
CA ASP A 305 2.48 -30.64 36.13
C ASP A 305 1.39 -29.70 35.58
N VAL A 306 0.46 -29.28 36.44
CA VAL A 306 -0.60 -28.32 36.10
C VAL A 306 0.00 -26.96 35.70
N LEU A 307 1.01 -26.50 36.44
CA LEU A 307 1.72 -25.25 36.14
C LEU A 307 2.43 -25.30 34.77
N ILE A 308 3.11 -26.41 34.46
CA ILE A 308 3.78 -26.61 33.16
C ILE A 308 2.77 -26.61 32.01
N LEU A 309 1.61 -27.25 32.19
CA LEU A 309 0.55 -27.31 31.19
C LEU A 309 -0.02 -25.91 30.89
N ILE A 310 -0.30 -25.11 31.92
CA ILE A 310 -0.79 -23.73 31.78
C ILE A 310 0.24 -22.86 31.05
N ILE A 311 1.51 -22.94 31.44
CA ILE A 311 2.59 -22.19 30.80
C ILE A 311 2.75 -22.61 29.33
N GLY A 312 2.68 -23.91 29.02
CA GLY A 312 2.74 -24.41 27.63
C GLY A 312 1.59 -23.92 26.75
N ALA A 313 0.37 -23.83 27.31
CA ALA A 313 -0.80 -23.29 26.61
C ALA A 313 -0.68 -21.77 26.37
N VAL A 314 -0.21 -21.00 27.37
CA VAL A 314 -0.02 -19.55 27.28
C VAL A 314 1.10 -19.18 26.29
N LEU A 315 2.17 -19.97 26.23
CA LEU A 315 3.29 -19.78 25.30
C LEU A 315 2.98 -20.23 23.85
N GLN A 316 1.73 -20.59 23.56
CA GLN A 316 1.26 -20.94 22.21
C GLN A 316 2.11 -22.00 21.49
N GLN A 317 2.62 -23.00 22.20
CA GLN A 317 3.32 -24.13 21.57
C GLN A 317 2.38 -25.10 20.81
N GLY A 318 1.13 -24.71 20.58
CA GLY A 318 0.22 -25.38 19.66
C GLY A 318 -1.15 -24.71 19.61
N CYS A 319 -1.36 -23.78 18.66
CA CYS A 319 -2.69 -23.49 18.10
C CYS A 319 -2.57 -22.57 16.87
N ASN A 320 -2.82 -23.11 15.67
CA ASN A 320 -3.01 -22.31 14.44
C ASN A 320 -4.51 -22.06 14.20
N LEU A 321 -5.27 -21.62 15.22
CA LEU A 321 -6.66 -21.22 15.00
C LEU A 321 -6.76 -19.73 14.67
N GLU A 322 -7.20 -19.47 13.45
CA GLU A 322 -7.63 -18.17 12.95
C GLU A 322 -9.07 -17.87 13.45
N PRO A 323 -9.35 -16.67 14.00
CA PRO A 323 -10.66 -16.37 14.56
C PRO A 323 -11.71 -16.12 13.47
N ARG A 324 -12.63 -17.07 13.28
CA ARG A 324 -13.90 -16.91 12.52
C ARG A 324 -14.95 -16.11 13.31
N TYR A 325 -14.69 -14.84 13.62
CA TYR A 325 -15.66 -13.94 14.28
C TYR A 325 -15.89 -12.62 13.52
N ALA A 326 -15.95 -12.67 12.19
CA ALA A 326 -16.16 -11.48 11.36
C ALA A 326 -17.52 -10.78 11.60
N ALA A 327 -18.57 -11.55 11.93
CA ALA A 327 -19.91 -10.99 12.18
C ALA A 327 -19.98 -10.17 13.49
N ALA A 328 -19.30 -10.63 14.55
CA ALA A 328 -19.33 -9.95 15.85
C ALA A 328 -18.58 -8.61 15.85
N ILE A 329 -17.55 -8.47 14.99
CA ILE A 329 -16.80 -7.22 14.82
C ILE A 329 -17.65 -6.18 14.09
N TYR A 330 -18.45 -6.58 13.10
CA TYR A 330 -19.32 -5.68 12.36
C TYR A 330 -20.32 -4.97 13.29
N ASP A 331 -21.07 -5.75 14.09
CA ASP A 331 -22.11 -5.25 14.99
C ASP A 331 -21.56 -4.48 16.19
N LYS A 332 -20.32 -4.73 16.61
CA LYS A 332 -19.71 -4.05 17.78
C LYS A 332 -18.86 -2.83 17.41
N LYS A 333 -18.10 -2.88 16.30
CA LYS A 333 -17.08 -1.87 15.96
C LYS A 333 -17.36 -1.08 14.67
N ILE A 334 -17.98 -1.69 13.66
CA ILE A 334 -18.17 -1.05 12.34
C ILE A 334 -19.49 -0.28 12.28
N ALA A 335 -20.59 -0.94 12.62
CA ALA A 335 -21.94 -0.35 12.61
C ALA A 335 -22.73 -0.73 13.88
N PRO A 336 -22.34 -0.19 15.06
CA PRO A 336 -23.06 -0.46 16.29
C PRO A 336 -24.49 0.07 16.23
N LYS A 337 -25.45 -0.78 16.65
CA LYS A 337 -26.87 -0.43 16.68
C LYS A 337 -27.08 0.85 17.52
N GLY A 338 -27.55 1.92 16.87
CA GLY A 338 -27.84 3.21 17.53
C GLY A 338 -26.71 4.24 17.52
N LYS A 339 -25.55 3.97 16.93
CA LYS A 339 -24.46 4.96 16.70
C LYS A 339 -24.22 5.18 15.21
N LYS A 340 -23.60 6.32 14.86
CA LYS A 340 -23.20 6.59 13.47
C LYS A 340 -22.20 5.51 13.02
N PRO A 341 -22.44 4.83 11.89
CA PRO A 341 -21.52 3.81 11.40
C PRO A 341 -20.21 4.44 10.93
N ASN A 342 -19.10 3.72 11.11
CA ASN A 342 -17.76 4.16 10.78
C ASN A 342 -17.43 3.93 9.30
N PHE A 343 -18.25 4.47 8.40
CA PHE A 343 -18.00 4.43 6.96
C PHE A 343 -17.31 5.71 6.52
N TYR A 344 -16.28 5.53 5.69
CA TYR A 344 -15.52 6.61 5.07
C TYR A 344 -15.61 6.48 3.55
N THR A 345 -15.51 7.60 2.83
CA THR A 345 -15.32 7.53 1.38
C THR A 345 -13.95 6.94 1.08
N MET A 346 -13.73 6.45 -0.14
CA MET A 346 -12.43 5.90 -0.53
C MET A 346 -11.33 6.94 -0.36
N GLU A 347 -11.61 8.19 -0.72
CA GLU A 347 -10.66 9.31 -0.62
C GLU A 347 -10.33 9.66 0.82
N GLU A 348 -11.33 9.75 1.69
CA GLU A 348 -11.12 10.06 3.11
C GLU A 348 -10.40 8.90 3.81
N GLY A 349 -10.79 7.66 3.52
CA GLY A 349 -10.17 6.47 4.09
C GLY A 349 -8.69 6.35 3.70
N VAL A 350 -8.37 6.57 2.43
CA VAL A 350 -6.97 6.56 1.94
C VAL A 350 -6.17 7.71 2.55
N GLU A 351 -6.71 8.93 2.65
CA GLU A 351 -5.96 10.02 3.31
C GLU A 351 -5.71 9.73 4.80
N ARG A 352 -6.65 9.09 5.50
CA ARG A 352 -6.43 8.66 6.90
C ARG A 352 -5.37 7.56 7.03
N ILE A 353 -5.30 6.61 6.08
CA ILE A 353 -4.18 5.64 6.05
C ILE A 353 -2.84 6.38 5.98
N ARG A 354 -2.77 7.45 5.17
CA ARG A 354 -1.55 8.23 4.98
C ARG A 354 -1.06 8.90 6.27
N GLN A 355 -2.00 9.38 7.09
CA GLN A 355 -1.74 9.99 8.40
C GLN A 355 -1.23 8.99 9.46
N GLY A 356 -1.33 7.68 9.19
CA GLY A 356 -0.86 6.62 10.09
C GLY A 356 -1.87 6.27 11.19
N LEU A 357 -1.57 5.20 11.95
CA LEU A 357 -2.42 4.68 13.06
C LEU A 357 -3.88 4.39 12.68
N PHE A 358 -4.17 4.24 11.39
CA PHE A 358 -5.50 3.99 10.87
C PHE A 358 -5.45 2.85 9.86
N ALA A 359 -6.37 1.90 10.01
CA ALA A 359 -6.56 0.81 9.06
C ALA A 359 -7.91 0.98 8.37
N PHE A 360 -7.90 0.92 7.04
CA PHE A 360 -9.08 1.09 6.22
C PHE A 360 -9.40 -0.20 5.47
N HIS A 361 -10.64 -0.67 5.60
CA HIS A 361 -11.13 -1.85 4.89
C HIS A 361 -11.70 -1.43 3.53
N MET A 362 -11.02 -1.82 2.45
CA MET A 362 -11.25 -1.26 1.11
C MET A 362 -10.99 -2.27 -0.01
N GLU A 363 -11.64 -2.06 -1.16
CA GLU A 363 -11.34 -2.79 -2.39
C GLU A 363 -9.93 -2.42 -2.90
N LEU A 364 -9.08 -3.42 -3.10
CA LEU A 364 -7.67 -3.20 -3.36
C LEU A 364 -7.41 -2.46 -4.67
N ASN A 365 -8.10 -2.78 -5.76
CA ASN A 365 -7.80 -2.19 -7.08
C ASN A 365 -8.03 -0.66 -7.15
N PRO A 366 -9.24 -0.12 -6.86
CA PRO A 366 -9.46 1.32 -6.84
C PRO A 366 -8.68 2.00 -5.72
N GLY A 367 -8.45 1.28 -4.63
CA GLY A 367 -7.65 1.71 -3.52
C GLY A 367 -6.18 1.95 -3.82
N TYR A 368 -5.51 0.92 -4.34
CA TYR A 368 -4.13 0.98 -4.82
C TYR A 368 -3.98 1.97 -5.96
N ARG A 369 -5.01 2.15 -6.78
CA ARG A 369 -5.02 3.21 -7.79
C ARG A 369 -4.89 4.58 -7.14
N LEU A 370 -5.76 4.88 -6.16
CA LEU A 370 -5.76 6.16 -5.48
C LEU A 370 -4.45 6.39 -4.70
N ILE A 371 -3.93 5.36 -4.03
CA ILE A 371 -2.65 5.40 -3.33
C ILE A 371 -1.49 5.67 -4.30
N GLN A 372 -1.43 4.98 -5.45
CA GLN A 372 -0.39 5.21 -6.47
C GLN A 372 -0.38 6.66 -6.97
N GLU A 373 -1.56 7.31 -7.00
CA GLU A 373 -1.73 8.68 -7.48
C GLU A 373 -1.44 9.76 -6.43
N THR A 374 -1.66 9.45 -5.15
CA THR A 374 -1.62 10.43 -4.07
C THR A 374 -0.37 10.33 -3.20
N TYR A 375 0.22 9.14 -3.06
CA TYR A 375 1.34 8.86 -2.15
C TYR A 375 2.70 9.04 -2.83
N ARG A 376 3.69 9.39 -2.02
CA ARG A 376 5.12 9.38 -2.39
C ARG A 376 5.67 7.95 -2.39
N GLU A 377 6.87 7.75 -2.95
CA GLU A 377 7.49 6.42 -3.07
C GLU A 377 7.87 5.81 -1.71
N ASP A 378 8.30 6.63 -0.75
CA ASP A 378 8.58 6.24 0.63
C ASP A 378 7.30 5.84 1.38
N GLU A 379 6.23 6.63 1.25
CA GLU A 379 4.93 6.35 1.88
C GLU A 379 4.28 5.04 1.38
N LYS A 380 4.64 4.58 0.17
CA LYS A 380 4.15 3.31 -0.39
C LYS A 380 4.84 2.09 0.23
N CYS A 381 6.08 2.22 0.69
CA CYS A 381 6.82 1.10 1.28
C CYS A 381 6.21 0.63 2.60
N ASP A 382 5.62 1.54 3.35
CA ASP A 382 5.06 1.28 4.68
C ASP A 382 3.65 0.64 4.62
N LEU A 383 3.14 0.31 3.42
CA LEU A 383 1.79 -0.21 3.24
C LEU A 383 1.71 -1.71 3.55
N VAL A 384 0.95 -2.02 4.60
CA VAL A 384 0.65 -3.38 5.03
C VAL A 384 -0.81 -3.70 4.73
N GLU A 385 -1.05 -4.95 4.34
CA GLU A 385 -2.38 -5.48 4.09
C GLU A 385 -2.67 -6.65 5.05
N ILE A 386 -3.88 -6.70 5.58
CA ILE A 386 -4.38 -7.82 6.38
C ILE A 386 -5.64 -8.35 5.70
N ASP A 387 -5.60 -9.65 5.39
CA ASP A 387 -6.76 -10.39 4.92
C ASP A 387 -7.80 -10.53 6.04
N TYR A 388 -9.04 -10.14 5.76
CA TYR A 388 -10.16 -10.24 6.70
C TYR A 388 -11.36 -10.97 6.09
N ILE A 389 -11.65 -10.68 4.82
CA ILE A 389 -12.60 -11.41 4.00
C ILE A 389 -11.81 -11.87 2.77
N ASN A 390 -11.81 -13.18 2.52
CA ASN A 390 -11.18 -13.73 1.31
C ASN A 390 -11.80 -13.12 0.04
N GLU A 391 -11.03 -13.15 -1.05
CA GLU A 391 -11.40 -12.61 -2.36
C GLU A 391 -12.90 -12.69 -2.67
N ILE A 392 -13.47 -11.54 -3.06
CA ILE A 392 -14.86 -11.45 -3.45
C ILE A 392 -14.91 -11.53 -4.97
N ASP A 393 -15.55 -12.59 -5.45
CA ASP A 393 -15.82 -12.76 -6.86
C ASP A 393 -17.15 -12.04 -7.21
N PRO A 394 -17.13 -10.90 -7.91
CA PRO A 394 -18.34 -10.31 -8.44
C PRO A 394 -19.05 -11.24 -9.43
N TRP A 395 -20.33 -11.47 -9.17
CA TRP A 395 -21.24 -12.15 -10.08
C TRP A 395 -22.23 -11.16 -10.68
N VAL A 396 -22.53 -11.33 -11.96
CA VAL A 396 -23.59 -10.54 -12.63
C VAL A 396 -24.96 -11.07 -12.21
N PRO A 397 -25.78 -10.25 -11.52
CA PRO A 397 -27.13 -10.65 -11.16
C PRO A 397 -28.06 -10.53 -12.37
N GLY A 398 -28.90 -11.55 -12.55
CA GLY A 398 -29.96 -11.61 -13.53
C GLY A 398 -31.33 -11.62 -12.86
N GLN A 399 -32.36 -11.29 -13.63
CA GLN A 399 -33.73 -11.45 -13.16
C GLN A 399 -34.02 -12.94 -12.94
N LYS A 400 -34.61 -13.27 -11.78
CA LYS A 400 -34.99 -14.65 -11.43
C LYS A 400 -35.90 -15.27 -12.50
N ARG A 401 -35.58 -16.49 -12.93
CA ARG A 401 -36.34 -17.27 -13.95
C ARG A 401 -36.48 -16.56 -15.30
N SER A 402 -35.57 -15.67 -15.66
CA SER A 402 -35.58 -15.02 -16.98
C SER A 402 -35.25 -16.02 -18.10
N PRO A 403 -35.99 -16.02 -19.23
CA PRO A 403 -35.69 -16.89 -20.37
C PRO A 403 -34.32 -16.58 -20.99
N PHE A 404 -33.77 -15.39 -20.74
CA PHE A 404 -32.47 -14.97 -21.26
C PHE A 404 -31.29 -15.44 -20.41
N ASN A 405 -31.50 -15.91 -19.18
CA ASN A 405 -30.39 -16.27 -18.29
C ASN A 405 -29.48 -17.34 -18.90
N ASN A 406 -30.05 -18.35 -19.56
CA ASN A 406 -29.27 -19.38 -20.24
C ASN A 406 -28.48 -18.83 -21.44
N LEU A 407 -29.08 -17.90 -22.18
CA LEU A 407 -28.44 -17.25 -23.32
C LEU A 407 -27.23 -16.41 -22.87
N PHE A 408 -27.38 -15.63 -21.80
CA PHE A 408 -26.27 -14.89 -21.19
C PHE A 408 -25.20 -15.83 -20.62
N LYS A 409 -25.58 -16.90 -19.91
CA LYS A 409 -24.64 -17.90 -19.38
C LYS A 409 -23.73 -18.48 -20.47
N ILE A 410 -24.30 -18.91 -21.60
CA ILE A 410 -23.53 -19.49 -22.72
C ILE A 410 -22.53 -18.47 -23.27
N ASN A 411 -22.92 -17.22 -23.46
CA ASN A 411 -22.02 -16.19 -24.00
C ASN A 411 -20.93 -15.80 -22.99
N PHE A 412 -21.25 -15.70 -21.69
CA PHE A 412 -20.22 -15.49 -20.68
C PHE A 412 -19.21 -16.64 -20.61
N LEU A 413 -19.66 -17.89 -20.77
CA LEU A 413 -18.74 -19.02 -20.89
C LEU A 413 -17.81 -18.88 -22.10
N LYS A 414 -18.32 -18.49 -23.28
CA LYS A 414 -17.50 -18.22 -24.47
C LYS A 414 -16.49 -17.07 -24.26
N ILE A 415 -16.91 -15.98 -23.61
CA ILE A 415 -16.02 -14.85 -23.28
C ILE A 415 -14.90 -15.29 -22.33
N ARG A 416 -15.20 -16.20 -21.40
CA ARG A 416 -14.22 -16.79 -20.48
C ARG A 416 -13.27 -17.75 -21.19
N GLU A 417 -13.79 -18.68 -21.98
CA GLU A 417 -13.02 -19.69 -22.72
C GLU A 417 -12.09 -19.08 -23.77
N SER A 418 -12.50 -17.99 -24.42
CA SER A 418 -11.67 -17.25 -25.38
C SER A 418 -10.56 -16.41 -24.73
N GLY A 419 -10.51 -16.31 -23.40
CA GLY A 419 -9.51 -15.52 -22.68
C GLY A 419 -9.76 -14.00 -22.70
N ILE A 420 -10.86 -13.54 -23.28
CA ILE A 420 -11.24 -12.11 -23.33
C ILE A 420 -11.39 -11.56 -21.91
N GLN A 421 -12.09 -12.30 -21.03
CA GLN A 421 -12.26 -11.92 -19.62
C GLN A 421 -10.91 -11.78 -18.90
N ALA A 422 -9.98 -12.71 -19.11
CA ALA A 422 -8.65 -12.67 -18.48
C ALA A 422 -7.82 -11.48 -18.97
N ASN A 423 -7.88 -11.17 -20.27
CA ASN A 423 -7.21 -10.01 -20.83
C ASN A 423 -7.76 -8.68 -20.27
N ILE A 424 -9.09 -8.57 -20.13
CA ILE A 424 -9.74 -7.41 -19.52
C ILE A 424 -9.32 -7.27 -18.05
N HIS A 425 -9.33 -8.37 -17.30
CA HIS A 425 -8.89 -8.39 -15.91
C HIS A 425 -7.44 -7.92 -15.78
N HIS A 426 -6.51 -8.49 -16.56
CA HIS A 426 -5.10 -8.11 -16.55
C HIS A 426 -4.90 -6.63 -16.93
N ARG A 427 -5.67 -6.11 -17.89
CA ARG A 427 -5.59 -4.71 -18.34
C ARG A 427 -6.07 -3.71 -17.28
N LEU A 428 -7.11 -4.07 -16.53
CA LEU A 428 -7.72 -3.18 -15.53
C LEU A 428 -7.10 -3.37 -14.13
N HIS A 429 -6.48 -4.52 -13.86
CA HIS A 429 -5.91 -4.85 -12.57
C HIS A 429 -4.84 -3.85 -12.15
N VAL A 430 -4.94 -3.38 -10.91
CA VAL A 430 -3.97 -2.47 -10.32
C VAL A 430 -3.19 -3.27 -9.27
N PRO A 431 -1.91 -3.61 -9.53
CA PRO A 431 -1.12 -4.36 -8.57
C PRO A 431 -0.83 -3.50 -7.33
N LYS A 432 -0.52 -4.17 -6.21
CA LYS A 432 -0.02 -3.51 -5.01
C LYS A 432 1.09 -2.51 -5.38
N PRO A 433 1.03 -1.25 -4.91
CA PRO A 433 2.06 -0.26 -5.19
C PRO A 433 3.41 -0.83 -4.73
N ARG A 434 4.32 -1.04 -5.69
CA ARG A 434 5.69 -1.44 -5.39
C ARG A 434 6.48 -0.16 -5.19
N CYS A 435 7.12 -0.02 -4.03
CA CYS A 435 8.15 0.99 -3.90
C CYS A 435 9.45 0.45 -4.51
N SER A 436 10.07 1.22 -5.42
CA SER A 436 11.30 0.80 -6.09
C SER A 436 12.51 1.39 -5.36
N GLY A 437 12.81 0.78 -4.21
CA GLY A 437 14.00 1.03 -3.42
C GLY A 437 14.09 0.03 -2.28
N THR A 438 15.30 -0.37 -1.90
CA THR A 438 15.61 -0.97 -0.59
C THR A 438 15.46 0.09 0.51
N VAL A 439 14.32 0.77 0.52
CA VAL A 439 13.86 1.74 1.50
C VAL A 439 12.47 1.33 1.97
N SER A 440 12.19 0.02 1.99
CA SER A 440 11.60 -0.44 3.24
C SER A 440 12.66 -0.07 4.28
N THR A 441 12.33 0.84 5.17
CA THR A 441 12.89 0.80 6.51
C THR A 441 12.46 -0.53 7.10
N PHE A 442 13.04 -1.64 6.61
CA PHE A 442 13.28 -2.80 7.45
C PHE A 442 14.15 -2.23 8.55
N SER A 443 13.50 -1.79 9.62
CA SER A 443 14.17 -1.66 10.89
C SER A 443 14.52 -3.09 11.25
N SER A 444 15.65 -3.57 10.74
CA SER A 444 16.20 -4.85 11.15
C SER A 444 16.32 -4.75 12.65
N VAL A 445 15.56 -5.57 13.38
CA VAL A 445 15.60 -5.57 14.84
C VAL A 445 17.06 -5.79 15.22
N GLY A 446 17.69 -4.76 15.78
CA GLY A 446 19.10 -4.82 16.11
C GLY A 446 19.30 -5.80 17.25
N ILE A 447 20.51 -6.35 17.37
CA ILE A 447 20.86 -7.15 18.54
C ILE A 447 20.70 -6.34 19.84
N THR A 448 20.83 -5.01 19.73
CA THR A 448 20.58 -4.04 20.80
C THR A 448 19.12 -4.03 21.26
N ASP A 449 18.18 -4.25 20.35
CA ASP A 449 16.74 -4.25 20.66
C ASP A 449 16.32 -5.59 21.30
N MET A 450 17.00 -6.69 20.95
CA MET A 450 16.84 -8.02 21.56
C MET A 450 17.61 -8.21 22.87
N TYR A 451 18.40 -7.22 23.29
CA TYR A 451 19.28 -7.32 24.46
C TYR A 451 18.59 -7.81 25.75
N PRO A 452 17.38 -7.33 26.13
CA PRO A 452 16.71 -7.80 27.34
C PRO A 452 16.29 -9.27 27.26
N ALA A 453 15.84 -9.73 26.08
CA ALA A 453 15.43 -11.12 25.88
C ALA A 453 16.63 -12.08 25.91
N MET A 454 17.76 -11.68 25.32
CA MET A 454 19.00 -12.45 25.36
C MET A 454 19.58 -12.56 26.78
N LEU A 455 19.49 -11.50 27.58
CA LEU A 455 19.88 -11.56 28.99
C LEU A 455 18.98 -12.51 29.78
N ALA A 456 17.65 -12.43 29.58
CA ALA A 456 16.70 -13.29 30.28
C ALA A 456 16.94 -14.78 29.98
N THR A 457 17.22 -15.13 28.72
CA THR A 457 17.54 -16.52 28.34
C THR A 457 18.88 -16.96 28.92
N LEU A 458 19.91 -16.10 28.91
CA LEU A 458 21.20 -16.41 29.52
C LEU A 458 21.07 -16.65 31.03
N TYR A 459 20.34 -15.79 31.74
CA TYR A 459 20.06 -15.98 33.17
C TYR A 459 19.28 -17.27 33.43
N GLY A 460 18.28 -17.60 32.60
CA GLY A 460 17.54 -18.85 32.70
C GLY A 460 18.42 -20.09 32.48
N MET A 461 19.30 -20.06 31.46
CA MET A 461 20.25 -21.14 31.18
C MET A 461 21.28 -21.34 32.30
N MET A 462 21.67 -20.27 33.01
CA MET A 462 22.60 -20.36 34.15
C MET A 462 21.90 -20.80 35.44
N LEU A 463 20.64 -20.40 35.62
CA LEU A 463 19.87 -20.72 36.82
C LEU A 463 19.42 -22.18 36.84
N ALA A 464 19.10 -22.79 35.69
CA ALA A 464 18.64 -24.17 35.64
C ALA A 464 19.69 -25.20 36.17
N PRO A 465 20.97 -25.17 35.76
CA PRO A 465 22.01 -26.01 36.36
C PRO A 465 22.22 -25.74 37.84
N ALA A 466 22.12 -24.47 38.28
CA ALA A 466 22.26 -24.12 39.70
C ALA A 466 21.15 -24.75 40.55
N VAL A 467 19.90 -24.70 40.08
CA VAL A 467 18.77 -25.36 40.74
C VAL A 467 18.94 -26.88 40.75
N LEU A 468 19.41 -27.48 39.64
CA LEU A 468 19.69 -28.92 39.59
C LEU A 468 20.77 -29.34 40.60
N LEU A 469 21.85 -28.56 40.73
CA LEU A 469 22.90 -28.82 41.72
C LEU A 469 22.36 -28.68 43.15
N LEU A 470 21.51 -27.68 43.41
CA LEU A 470 20.83 -27.52 44.70
C LEU A 470 19.90 -28.71 45.01
N GLU A 471 19.17 -29.22 44.02
CA GLU A 471 18.31 -30.39 44.20
C GLU A 471 19.13 -31.65 44.51
N ILE A 472 20.22 -31.88 43.77
CA ILE A 472 21.11 -33.04 43.99
C ILE A 472 21.74 -32.98 45.38
N THR A 473 22.23 -31.80 45.78
CA THR A 473 22.83 -31.61 47.11
C THR A 473 21.79 -31.77 48.23
N TYR A 474 20.60 -31.21 48.06
CA TYR A 474 19.48 -31.39 49.00
C TYR A 474 19.09 -32.86 49.14
N LYS A 475 18.94 -33.60 48.02
CA LYS A 475 18.62 -35.03 48.03
C LYS A 475 19.69 -35.85 48.73
N LYS A 476 20.98 -35.56 48.48
CA LYS A 476 22.09 -36.21 49.19
C LYS A 476 22.07 -35.92 50.69
N LEU A 477 21.84 -34.68 51.10
CA LEU A 477 21.74 -34.28 52.52
C LEU A 477 20.56 -34.96 53.21
N MET A 478 19.42 -35.10 52.54
CA MET A 478 18.25 -35.79 53.06
C MET A 478 18.49 -37.29 53.24
N ILE A 479 19.14 -37.96 52.28
CA ILE A 479 19.51 -39.38 52.40
C ILE A 479 20.49 -39.58 53.56
N VAL A 480 21.50 -38.73 53.71
CA VAL A 480 22.44 -38.79 54.84
C VAL A 480 21.72 -38.60 56.17
N ARG A 481 20.76 -37.66 56.25
CA ARG A 481 19.94 -37.46 57.45
C ARG A 481 19.05 -38.67 57.76
N GLN A 482 18.43 -39.29 56.75
CA GLN A 482 17.63 -40.51 56.93
C GLN A 482 18.48 -41.69 57.38
N ASN A 483 19.65 -41.92 56.77
CA ASN A 483 20.59 -42.97 57.19
C ASN A 483 21.08 -42.75 58.62
N LYS A 484 21.32 -41.49 59.03
CA LYS A 484 21.68 -41.15 60.41
C LYS A 484 20.54 -41.44 61.38
N LYS A 485 19.28 -41.17 60.99
CA LYS A 485 18.07 -41.42 61.78
C LYS A 485 17.80 -42.92 61.97
N VAL A 486 17.92 -43.72 60.90
CA VAL A 486 17.80 -45.20 60.95
C VAL A 486 18.93 -45.81 61.80
N SER A 487 20.16 -45.30 61.69
CA SER A 487 21.27 -45.73 62.55
C SER A 487 21.07 -45.37 64.03
N THR A 488 20.31 -44.32 64.35
CA THR A 488 19.98 -43.98 65.74
C THR A 488 18.83 -44.84 66.25
N GLU A 489 17.78 -45.09 65.45
CA GLU A 489 16.68 -46.01 65.81
C GLU A 489 17.15 -47.46 66.02
N ASN A 490 18.06 -47.98 65.18
CA ASN A 490 18.64 -49.31 65.37
C ASN A 490 19.53 -49.42 66.63
N LEU A 491 19.98 -48.30 67.20
CA LEU A 491 20.71 -48.28 68.47
C LEU A 491 19.76 -48.38 69.69
N TYR A 492 18.47 -48.07 69.52
CA TYR A 492 17.45 -48.17 70.56
C TYR A 492 16.62 -49.47 70.49
N ILE A 493 16.74 -50.23 69.39
CA ILE A 493 16.10 -51.55 69.22
C ILE A 493 17.20 -52.64 69.32
N THR A 494 17.82 -52.76 70.49
CA THR A 494 18.44 -54.01 70.94
C THR A 494 17.49 -54.64 71.97
N PRO A 495 16.75 -55.70 71.62
CA PRO A 495 15.91 -56.38 72.61
C PRO A 495 16.81 -57.24 73.51
N PHE A 496 16.65 -57.03 74.82
CA PHE A 496 16.92 -58.05 75.82
C PHE A 496 16.15 -59.33 75.44
N VAL A 497 16.86 -60.38 75.01
CA VAL A 497 16.40 -61.77 75.12
C VAL A 497 17.62 -62.63 75.44
N ASN A 498 17.67 -63.08 76.70
CA ASN A 498 18.34 -64.31 77.13
C ASN A 498 17.48 -65.51 76.75
#